data_AF-A0A0F7JKX2-F1
#
_entry.id   AF-A0A0F7JKX2-F1
#
_cell.length_a   1.000
_cell.length_b   1.000
_cell.length_c   1.000
_cell.angle_alpha   90.00
_cell.angle_beta   90.00
_cell.angle_gamma   90.00
#
_symmetry.space_group_name_H-M   'P 1'
#
loop_
_entity.id
_entity.type
_entity.pdbx_description
1 polymer ?
#
loop_
_entity_poly.entity_id
_entity_poly.type
_entity_poly.pdbx_seq_one_letter_code
_entity_poly.pdbx_strand_id
1 'polypeptide(L)'
;MTVGMSLSDRQGKWLGLLATVVLISALVSVYVVPSGDAWRWVNFAVDLVTLAASFTIAAVVSPHRWVHVGLVIVWVALALFIWPRPL
;
A
#
# COMPACT_ATOMS: atom_id res chain seq x y z
N MET A 1 -24.08 6.88 25.12
CA MET A 1 -24.52 6.03 23.99
C MET A 1 -23.30 5.75 23.11
N THR A 2 -22.58 4.66 23.36
CA THR A 2 -21.52 4.18 22.47
C THR A 2 -22.18 3.41 21.34
N VAL A 3 -22.39 4.06 20.19
CA VAL A 3 -22.87 3.40 18.97
C VAL A 3 -21.82 2.33 18.61
N GLY A 4 -22.14 1.08 18.87
CA GLY A 4 -21.32 -0.05 18.45
C GLY A 4 -21.33 -0.12 16.93
N MET A 5 -20.27 0.37 16.30
CA MET A 5 -20.09 0.22 14.85
C MET A 5 -20.08 -1.26 14.49
N SER A 6 -20.85 -1.64 13.47
CA SER A 6 -20.84 -3.01 12.96
C SER A 6 -19.46 -3.32 12.36
N LEU A 7 -19.08 -4.61 12.29
CA LEU A 7 -17.83 -5.03 11.66
C LEU A 7 -17.72 -4.55 10.21
N SER A 8 -18.87 -4.48 9.50
CA SER A 8 -18.98 -3.95 8.14
C SER A 8 -18.65 -2.45 8.07
N ASP A 9 -19.14 -1.64 9.01
CA ASP A 9 -18.84 -0.20 9.05
C ASP A 9 -17.36 0.07 9.33
N ARG A 10 -16.76 -0.74 10.20
CA ARG A 10 -15.33 -0.66 10.50
C ARG A 10 -14.50 -1.04 9.27
N GLN A 11 -14.87 -2.11 8.55
CA GLN A 11 -14.22 -2.51 7.31
C GLN A 11 -14.33 -1.42 6.22
N GLY A 12 -15.51 -0.84 6.02
CA GLY A 12 -15.72 0.25 5.06
C GLY A 12 -14.84 1.47 5.33
N LYS A 13 -14.67 1.86 6.60
CA LYS A 13 -13.77 2.97 6.98
C LYS A 13 -12.31 2.65 6.68
N TRP A 14 -11.86 1.43 6.96
CA TRP A 14 -10.50 1.00 6.63
C TRP A 14 -10.26 0.98 5.13
N LEU A 15 -11.21 0.47 4.34
CA LEU A 15 -11.12 0.49 2.88
C LEU A 15 -11.04 1.92 2.33
N GLY A 16 -11.86 2.85 2.85
CA GLY A 16 -11.80 4.26 2.47
C GLY A 16 -10.45 4.91 2.79
N LEU A 17 -9.91 4.64 3.98
CA LEU A 17 -8.59 5.15 4.39
C LEU A 17 -7.47 4.58 3.51
N LEU A 18 -7.47 3.27 3.26
CA LEU A 18 -6.45 2.62 2.42
C LEU A 18 -6.53 3.11 0.97
N ALA A 19 -7.74 3.26 0.41
CA ALA A 19 -7.93 3.83 -0.93
C ALA A 19 -7.39 5.28 -1.00
N THR A 20 -7.58 6.06 0.06
CA THR A 20 -7.04 7.42 0.16
C THR A 20 -5.50 7.40 0.20
N VAL A 21 -4.89 6.46 0.93
CA VAL A 21 -3.43 6.29 0.95
C VAL A 21 -2.90 5.94 -0.44
N VAL A 22 -3.55 5.02 -1.16
CA VAL A 22 -3.19 4.66 -2.55
C VAL A 22 -3.28 5.88 -3.47
N LEU A 23 -4.36 6.66 -3.37
CA LEU A 23 -4.53 7.86 -4.21
C LEU A 23 -3.46 8.92 -3.91
N ILE A 24 -3.24 9.24 -2.63
CA ILE A 24 -2.25 10.24 -2.22
C ILE A 24 -0.85 9.82 -2.67
N SER A 25 -0.47 8.56 -2.46
CA SER A 25 0.85 8.06 -2.86
C SER A 25 1.03 8.10 -4.38
N ALA A 26 0.02 7.74 -5.16
CA ALA A 26 0.05 7.90 -6.62
C ALA A 26 0.21 9.37 -7.05
N LEU A 27 -0.52 10.29 -6.41
CA LEU A 27 -0.40 11.72 -6.70
C LEU A 27 0.98 12.28 -6.33
N VAL A 28 1.54 11.84 -5.21
CA VAL A 28 2.90 12.20 -4.79
C VAL A 28 3.93 11.69 -5.80
N SER A 29 3.80 10.45 -6.24
CA SER A 29 4.67 9.86 -7.27
C SER A 29 4.63 10.66 -8.59
N VAL A 30 3.44 11.05 -9.05
CA VAL A 30 3.26 11.73 -10.35
C VAL A 30 3.64 13.22 -10.30
N TYR A 31 3.28 13.94 -9.23
CA TYR A 31 3.33 15.40 -9.21
C TYR A 31 4.41 15.99 -8.31
N VAL A 32 4.92 15.22 -7.33
CA VAL A 32 5.80 15.76 -6.28
C VAL A 32 7.20 15.21 -6.40
N VAL A 33 7.36 13.92 -6.67
CA VAL A 33 8.66 13.26 -6.67
C VAL A 33 9.21 13.19 -8.10
N PRO A 34 10.29 13.92 -8.43
CA PRO A 34 10.89 13.84 -9.75
C PRO A 34 11.50 12.46 -10.00
N SER A 35 11.53 12.06 -11.27
CA SER A 35 12.30 10.89 -11.69
C SER A 35 13.80 11.22 -11.66
N GLY A 36 14.62 10.28 -11.18
CA GLY A 36 16.10 10.40 -11.20
C GLY A 36 16.79 9.79 -9.99
N ASP A 37 18.11 9.61 -10.11
CA ASP A 37 18.95 8.92 -9.11
C ASP A 37 18.97 9.59 -7.73
N ALA A 38 18.74 10.90 -7.67
CA ALA A 38 18.66 11.64 -6.41
C ALA A 38 17.40 11.27 -5.59
N TRP A 39 16.32 10.86 -6.26
CA TRP A 39 15.02 10.57 -5.65
C TRP A 39 14.69 9.07 -5.63
N ARG A 40 15.62 8.21 -6.06
CA ARG A 40 15.41 6.75 -6.14
C ARG A 40 14.86 6.13 -4.86
N TRP A 41 15.36 6.56 -3.70
CA TRP A 41 14.90 6.08 -2.40
C TRP A 41 13.50 6.58 -2.02
N VAL A 42 13.15 7.79 -2.43
CA VAL A 42 11.82 8.37 -2.19
C VAL A 42 10.79 7.71 -3.09
N ASN A 43 11.10 7.54 -4.37
CA ASN A 43 10.25 6.80 -5.32
C ASN A 43 10.00 5.37 -4.83
N PHE A 44 11.07 4.67 -4.43
CA PHE A 44 10.97 3.34 -3.82
C PHE A 44 10.04 3.30 -2.58
N ALA A 45 10.17 4.27 -1.66
CA ALA A 45 9.32 4.33 -0.48
C ALA A 45 7.84 4.56 -0.85
N VAL A 46 7.57 5.45 -1.81
CA VAL A 46 6.20 5.73 -2.29
C VAL A 46 5.60 4.50 -2.95
N ASP A 47 6.36 3.79 -3.78
CA ASP A 47 5.93 2.55 -4.42
C ASP A 47 5.59 1.46 -3.39
N LEU A 48 6.43 1.28 -2.36
CA LEU A 48 6.17 0.32 -1.28
C LEU A 48 4.91 0.65 -0.48
N VAL A 49 4.67 1.93 -0.18
CA VAL A 49 3.46 2.37 0.53
C VAL A 49 2.22 2.12 -0.32
N THR A 50 2.28 2.45 -1.61
CA THR A 50 1.18 2.20 -2.57
C THR A 50 0.85 0.71 -2.65
N LEU A 51 1.89 -0.14 -2.76
CA LEU A 51 1.76 -1.58 -2.84
C LEU A 51 1.19 -2.17 -1.55
N ALA A 52 1.71 -1.75 -0.39
CA ALA A 52 1.24 -2.20 0.91
C ALA A 52 -0.24 -1.85 1.14
N ALA A 53 -0.64 -0.62 0.81
CA ALA A 53 -2.04 -0.20 0.94
C ALA A 53 -2.96 -0.99 0.00
N SER A 54 -2.55 -1.20 -1.25
CA SER A 54 -3.29 -2.00 -2.24
C SER A 54 -3.46 -3.46 -1.80
N PHE A 55 -2.40 -4.08 -1.26
CA PHE A 55 -2.47 -5.44 -0.76
C PHE A 55 -3.28 -5.55 0.52
N THR A 56 -3.25 -4.53 1.38
CA THR A 56 -4.10 -4.49 2.56
C THR A 56 -5.58 -4.42 2.18
N ILE A 57 -5.94 -3.69 1.11
CA ILE A 57 -7.30 -3.70 0.56
C ILE A 57 -7.69 -5.11 0.13
N ALA A 58 -6.84 -5.79 -0.66
CA ALA A 58 -7.10 -7.15 -1.12
C ALA A 58 -7.23 -8.15 0.06
N ALA A 59 -6.42 -7.97 1.11
CA ALA A 59 -6.46 -8.76 2.32
C ALA A 59 -7.76 -8.55 3.12
N VAL A 60 -8.24 -7.30 3.25
CA VAL A 60 -9.51 -6.98 3.94
C VAL A 60 -10.71 -7.60 3.22
N VAL A 61 -10.67 -7.68 1.89
CA VAL A 61 -11.76 -8.26 1.07
C VAL A 61 -11.69 -9.79 1.01
N SER A 62 -10.53 -10.40 1.29
CA SER A 62 -10.35 -11.85 1.22
C SER A 62 -10.51 -12.54 2.58
N PRO A 63 -11.41 -13.53 2.73
CA PRO A 63 -11.53 -14.30 3.96
C PRO A 63 -10.38 -15.32 4.15
N HIS A 64 -9.52 -15.49 3.13
CA HIS A 64 -8.57 -16.60 3.09
C HIS A 64 -7.19 -16.18 3.60
N ARG A 65 -6.72 -16.82 4.68
CA ARG A 65 -5.43 -16.51 5.32
C ARG A 65 -4.23 -16.67 4.38
N TRP A 66 -4.28 -17.60 3.44
CA TRP A 66 -3.22 -17.80 2.45
C TRP A 66 -3.07 -16.64 1.47
N VAL A 67 -4.13 -15.85 1.24
CA VAL A 67 -4.04 -14.64 0.42
C VAL A 67 -3.14 -13.61 1.11
N HIS A 68 -3.24 -13.47 2.43
CA HIS A 68 -2.37 -12.56 3.19
C HIS A 68 -0.90 -12.99 3.08
N VAL A 69 -0.63 -14.28 3.25
CA VAL A 69 0.72 -14.84 3.11
C VAL A 69 1.27 -14.60 1.70
N GLY A 70 0.47 -14.89 0.67
CA GLY A 70 0.86 -14.65 -0.72
C GLY A 70 1.15 -13.18 -1.00
N LEU A 71 0.30 -12.27 -0.52
CA LEU A 71 0.49 -10.82 -0.69
C LEU A 71 1.76 -10.32 0.00
N VAL A 72 2.08 -10.80 1.20
CA VAL A 72 3.33 -10.46 1.88
C VAL A 72 4.54 -10.95 1.09
N ILE A 73 4.51 -12.18 0.57
CA ILE A 73 5.60 -12.74 -0.24
C ILE A 73 5.80 -11.89 -1.51
N VAL A 74 4.71 -11.56 -2.21
CA VAL A 74 4.76 -10.71 -3.41
C VAL A 74 5.28 -9.31 -3.07
N TRP A 75 4.87 -8.74 -1.93
CA TRP A 75 5.32 -7.42 -1.49
C TRP A 75 6.83 -7.39 -1.26
N VAL A 76 7.37 -8.40 -0.55
CA VAL A 76 8.80 -8.53 -0.31
C VAL A 76 9.56 -8.77 -1.62
N ALA A 77 9.06 -9.65 -2.50
CA ALA A 77 9.69 -9.93 -3.78
C ALA A 77 9.78 -8.68 -4.67
N LEU A 78 8.70 -7.91 -4.76
CA LEU A 78 8.68 -6.65 -5.49
C LEU A 78 9.62 -5.64 -4.84
N ALA A 79 9.61 -5.50 -3.50
CA ALA A 79 10.53 -4.60 -2.79
C ALA A 79 12.00 -4.89 -3.10
N LEU A 80 12.39 -6.17 -3.15
CA LEU A 80 13.75 -6.55 -3.51
C LEU A 80 14.07 -6.26 -4.99
N PHE A 81 13.09 -6.38 -5.87
CA PHE A 81 13.25 -6.13 -7.30
C PHE A 81 13.41 -4.64 -7.62
N ILE A 82 12.62 -3.78 -6.97
CA ILE A 82 12.68 -2.32 -7.14
C ILE A 82 13.67 -1.64 -6.18
N TRP A 83 14.41 -2.42 -5.38
CA TRP A 83 15.36 -1.90 -4.40
C TRP A 83 16.43 -1.01 -5.08
N PRO A 84 16.60 0.25 -4.65
CA PRO A 84 17.59 1.13 -5.23
C PRO A 84 19.00 0.61 -4.96
N ARG A 85 19.77 0.32 -6.02
CA ARG A 85 21.18 -0.04 -5.88
C ARG A 85 22.03 1.22 -5.78
N PRO A 86 23.02 1.27 -4.88
CA PRO A 86 24.04 2.32 -4.94
C PRO A 86 24.79 2.20 -6.28
N LEU A 87 25.08 3.35 -6.89
CA LEU A 87 25.90 3.43 -8.10
C LEU A 87 27.36 3.13 -7.74
#